data_AF-A0A9P5Z3Q2-F1
#
_entry.id   AF-A0A9P5Z3Q2-F1
#
_cell.length_a   1.000
_cell.length_b   1.000
_cell.length_c   1.000
_cell.angle_alpha   90.00
_cell.angle_beta   90.00
_cell.angle_gamma   90.00
#
_symmetry.space_group_name_H-M   'P 1'
#
loop_
_entity.id
_entity.type
_entity.pdbx_description
1 polymer ?
#
loop_
_entity_poly.entity_id
_entity_poly.type
_entity_poly.pdbx_seq_one_letter_code
_entity_poly.pdbx_strand_id
1 'polypeptide(L)'
;MSPLLKLAALICFVVVAQAGLSFPFPGQLSIPNTFPQLSACISESSFFSCENTTTISNTCCSPTPGGLVLQTQFWDTFTGLEKKGQLLPKNSWTIHGLWPDNCDGSFEQYCDLSRQFDPTPSPAILPDGTVVPPYTGPGVDTFIKAFGRDDLLEFMNNYWVSQGSPNANFWGHEFSKHATCTSTFDVACYGPHYRKHQDVVDFFDAVVRAYHQYPTFNMLATAGITPSNTTTYTLSQLQNAIKAQTGSIPFFGCTTNGTILSEVWYFSHVHGTEQFGSYKTVDSTTKSSCGATGIRYLERTHTSEREVR
;
A
#
# COMPACT_ATOMS: atom_id res chain seq x y z
N MET A 1 -58.42 -53.98 54.56
CA MET A 1 -57.63 -52.95 55.25
C MET A 1 -56.83 -52.21 54.19
N SER A 2 -56.98 -50.88 54.17
CA SER A 2 -56.48 -49.81 53.27
C SER A 2 -54.99 -49.89 52.85
N PRO A 3 -54.47 -48.97 52.00
CA PRO A 3 -55.01 -48.40 50.76
C PRO A 3 -53.95 -48.35 49.62
N LEU A 4 -54.40 -47.86 48.44
CA LEU A 4 -53.62 -47.45 47.27
C LEU A 4 -52.28 -46.75 47.59
N LEU A 5 -51.20 -47.29 47.01
CA LEU A 5 -49.87 -46.69 47.01
C LEU A 5 -49.80 -45.59 45.93
N LYS A 6 -49.73 -44.34 46.37
CA LYS A 6 -49.49 -43.17 45.52
C LYS A 6 -48.00 -43.09 45.18
N LEU A 7 -47.70 -42.98 43.89
CA LEU A 7 -46.37 -42.70 43.35
C LEU A 7 -46.00 -41.23 43.67
N ALA A 8 -45.07 -41.02 44.59
CA ALA A 8 -44.54 -39.69 44.88
C ALA A 8 -43.24 -39.49 44.08
N ALA A 9 -43.25 -38.53 43.17
CA ALA A 9 -42.09 -38.08 42.42
C ALA A 9 -41.11 -37.34 43.35
N LEU A 10 -39.87 -37.82 43.42
CA LEU A 10 -38.78 -37.15 44.14
C LEU A 10 -38.24 -36.01 43.25
N ILE A 11 -38.57 -34.77 43.61
CA ILE A 11 -38.01 -33.56 42.99
C ILE A 11 -36.61 -33.36 43.55
N CYS A 12 -35.59 -33.57 42.72
CA CYS A 12 -34.21 -33.27 43.05
C CYS A 12 -33.97 -31.76 42.85
N PHE A 13 -33.80 -31.02 43.94
CA PHE A 13 -33.42 -29.61 43.90
C PHE A 13 -31.94 -29.50 43.51
N VAL A 14 -31.68 -29.09 42.28
CA VAL A 14 -30.34 -28.65 41.86
C VAL A 14 -30.13 -27.24 42.43
N VAL A 15 -29.23 -27.11 43.39
CA VAL A 15 -28.72 -25.81 43.85
C VAL A 15 -27.83 -25.26 42.72
N VAL A 16 -28.39 -24.36 41.90
CA VAL A 16 -27.60 -23.57 40.96
C VAL A 16 -26.89 -22.50 41.78
N ALA A 17 -25.59 -22.69 42.02
CA ALA A 17 -24.74 -21.61 42.49
C ALA A 17 -24.74 -20.50 41.43
N GLN A 18 -25.36 -19.36 41.74
CA GLN A 18 -25.18 -18.13 40.97
C GLN A 18 -23.72 -17.68 41.13
N ALA A 19 -22.85 -18.14 40.24
CA ALA A 19 -21.66 -17.38 39.92
C ALA A 19 -22.15 -16.09 39.28
N GLY A 20 -22.14 -15.00 40.05
CA GLY A 20 -22.33 -13.67 39.51
C GLY A 20 -21.26 -13.42 38.47
N LEU A 21 -21.61 -13.60 37.19
CA LEU A 21 -20.85 -13.04 36.09
C LEU A 21 -21.01 -11.53 36.22
N SER A 22 -20.06 -10.92 36.93
CA SER A 22 -19.77 -9.51 36.78
C SER A 22 -19.43 -9.31 35.31
N PHE A 23 -20.41 -8.89 34.52
CA PHE A 23 -20.16 -8.33 33.20
C PHE A 23 -19.15 -7.20 33.39
N PRO A 24 -17.97 -7.25 32.76
CA PRO A 24 -17.13 -6.07 32.73
C PRO A 24 -17.99 -4.97 32.12
N PHE A 25 -18.03 -3.81 32.80
CA PHE A 25 -18.48 -2.56 32.22
C PHE A 25 -17.95 -2.45 30.79
N PRO A 26 -18.68 -1.85 29.83
CA PRO A 26 -18.15 -1.64 28.49
C PRO A 26 -16.86 -0.83 28.64
N GLY A 27 -15.73 -1.54 28.60
CA GLY A 27 -14.42 -0.95 28.72
C GLY A 27 -14.29 0.06 27.60
N GLN A 28 -13.76 1.23 27.93
CA GLN A 28 -13.30 2.17 26.92
C GLN A 28 -12.61 1.38 25.81
N LEU A 29 -13.12 1.49 24.59
CA LEU A 29 -12.41 1.08 23.39
C LEU A 29 -11.04 1.74 23.46
N SER A 30 -10.01 1.00 23.88
CA SER A 30 -8.64 1.48 23.87
C SER A 30 -8.22 1.51 22.41
N ILE A 31 -8.29 2.70 21.81
CA ILE A 31 -7.77 2.92 20.47
C ILE A 31 -6.28 2.57 20.54
N PRO A 32 -5.79 1.64 19.69
CA PRO A 32 -4.37 1.31 19.65
C PRO A 32 -3.56 2.59 19.51
N ASN A 33 -2.41 2.66 20.19
CA ASN A 33 -1.52 3.81 20.05
C ASN A 33 -0.90 3.79 18.65
N THR A 34 -1.54 4.47 17.70
CA THR A 34 -1.13 4.60 16.31
C THR A 34 -0.51 5.97 16.06
N PHE A 35 0.35 6.04 15.05
CA PHE A 35 0.96 7.29 14.59
C PHE A 35 0.73 7.43 13.08
N PRO A 36 0.04 8.49 12.61
CA PRO A 36 -0.45 9.64 13.35
C PRO A 36 -1.57 9.30 14.37
N GLN A 37 -1.80 10.17 15.35
CA GLN A 37 -2.73 9.91 16.47
C GLN A 37 -4.18 9.86 15.97
N LEU A 38 -4.67 8.67 15.63
CA LEU A 38 -6.02 8.49 15.07
C LEU A 38 -7.15 8.89 16.03
N SER A 39 -6.87 8.99 17.34
CA SER A 39 -7.83 9.54 18.30
C SER A 39 -8.21 11.00 18.00
N ALA A 40 -7.34 11.76 17.33
CA ALA A 40 -7.64 13.12 16.87
C ALA A 40 -8.68 13.14 15.73
N CYS A 41 -8.99 11.99 15.13
CA CYS A 41 -9.92 11.84 14.01
C CYS A 41 -11.31 11.38 14.40
N ILE A 42 -11.56 11.07 15.69
CA ILE A 42 -12.85 10.52 16.15
C ILE A 42 -14.01 11.49 15.90
N SER A 43 -13.76 12.80 16.02
CA SER A 43 -14.76 13.83 15.80
C SER A 43 -14.86 14.29 14.35
N GLU A 44 -13.99 13.80 13.47
CA GLU A 44 -14.02 14.17 12.06
C GLU A 44 -15.15 13.45 11.33
N SER A 45 -15.66 14.10 10.28
CA SER A 45 -16.66 13.47 9.43
C SER A 45 -16.08 12.25 8.71
N SER A 46 -16.86 11.17 8.64
CA SER A 46 -16.44 9.90 8.06
C SER A 46 -16.79 9.87 6.57
N PHE A 47 -15.77 10.03 5.72
CA PHE A 47 -15.89 9.98 4.27
C PHE A 47 -14.65 9.34 3.64
N PHE A 48 -14.78 8.89 2.39
CA PHE A 48 -13.63 8.54 1.56
C PHE A 48 -13.04 9.82 0.95
N SER A 49 -11.72 9.92 0.90
CA SER A 49 -11.03 10.99 0.18
C SER A 49 -11.56 11.11 -1.26
N CYS A 50 -11.56 12.32 -1.81
CA CYS A 50 -12.17 12.65 -3.12
C CYS A 50 -13.70 12.46 -3.25
N GLU A 51 -14.40 11.94 -2.24
CA GLU A 51 -15.87 11.80 -2.27
C GLU A 51 -16.58 12.88 -1.44
N ASN A 52 -15.85 13.56 -0.56
CA ASN A 52 -16.36 14.69 0.20
C ASN A 52 -16.07 16.03 -0.50
N THR A 53 -17.08 16.89 -0.55
CA THR A 53 -16.99 18.24 -1.14
C THR A 53 -16.83 19.33 -0.09
N THR A 54 -16.86 18.97 1.20
CA THR A 54 -16.64 19.91 2.32
C THR A 54 -15.17 19.99 2.69
N THR A 55 -14.73 21.16 3.15
CA THR A 55 -13.36 21.39 3.60
C THR A 55 -13.00 20.47 4.76
N ILE A 56 -11.88 19.76 4.63
CA ILE A 56 -11.34 18.86 5.65
C ILE A 56 -10.68 19.73 6.72
N SER A 57 -11.20 19.69 7.94
CA SER A 57 -10.71 20.53 9.04
C SER A 57 -9.39 20.02 9.60
N ASN A 58 -9.28 18.70 9.80
CA ASN A 58 -8.06 18.03 10.22
C ASN A 58 -7.49 17.17 9.09
N THR A 59 -6.49 17.70 8.38
CA THR A 59 -5.83 17.02 7.24
C THR A 59 -5.01 15.80 7.66
N CYS A 60 -4.80 15.58 8.96
CA CYS A 60 -4.17 14.35 9.46
C CYS A 60 -5.12 13.13 9.41
N CYS A 61 -6.40 13.34 9.14
CA CYS A 61 -7.44 12.31 9.20
C CYS A 61 -7.91 11.81 7.83
N SER A 62 -7.44 12.44 6.75
CA SER A 62 -7.72 12.08 5.37
C SER A 62 -6.61 12.63 4.47
N PRO A 63 -6.09 11.86 3.49
CA PRO A 63 -5.11 12.36 2.52
C PRO A 63 -5.61 13.64 1.84
N THR A 64 -4.90 14.75 2.00
CA THR A 64 -5.26 16.07 1.43
C THR A 64 -4.06 17.03 1.32
N PRO A 65 -3.69 17.52 0.12
CA PRO A 65 -4.08 17.01 -1.20
C PRO A 65 -3.62 15.55 -1.37
N GLY A 66 -3.90 14.93 -2.53
CA GLY A 66 -3.49 13.54 -2.73
C GLY A 66 -4.53 12.47 -2.40
N GLY A 67 -5.82 12.83 -2.44
CA GLY A 67 -6.91 11.94 -2.05
C GLY A 67 -7.13 10.73 -2.98
N LEU A 68 -6.58 10.73 -4.19
CA LEU A 68 -6.62 9.60 -5.11
C LEU A 68 -5.29 8.84 -4.95
N VAL A 69 -5.30 7.78 -4.15
CA VAL A 69 -4.07 7.06 -3.80
C VAL A 69 -3.85 5.89 -4.75
N LEU A 70 -2.69 5.86 -5.38
CA LEU A 70 -2.29 4.83 -6.34
C LEU A 70 -1.31 3.86 -5.69
N GLN A 71 -1.63 2.57 -5.66
CA GLN A 71 -0.63 1.53 -5.40
C GLN A 71 -0.07 1.07 -6.75
N THR A 72 1.22 1.29 -6.99
CA THR A 72 1.86 1.04 -8.28
C THR A 72 2.83 -0.13 -8.20
N GLN A 73 2.89 -0.95 -9.25
CA GLN A 73 3.72 -2.14 -9.30
C GLN A 73 4.47 -2.27 -10.63
N PHE A 74 5.64 -2.90 -10.57
CA PHE A 74 6.47 -3.25 -11.70
C PHE A 74 6.42 -4.74 -12.04
N TRP A 75 6.54 -5.00 -13.34
CA TRP A 75 7.01 -6.26 -13.86
C TRP A 75 8.33 -6.09 -14.61
N ASP A 76 9.42 -6.15 -13.86
CA ASP A 76 10.76 -6.19 -14.42
C ASP A 76 11.17 -7.62 -14.79
N THR A 77 11.97 -7.77 -15.85
CA THR A 77 12.57 -9.05 -16.26
C THR A 77 14.01 -9.23 -15.79
N PHE A 78 14.63 -8.16 -15.27
CA PHE A 78 15.98 -8.14 -14.70
C PHE A 78 16.16 -6.90 -13.80
N THR A 79 17.17 -6.92 -12.93
CA THR A 79 17.49 -5.80 -12.01
C THR A 79 18.68 -4.99 -12.47
N GLY A 80 19.62 -5.57 -13.24
CA GLY A 80 20.89 -4.92 -13.60
C GLY A 80 21.90 -4.87 -12.45
N LEU A 81 21.54 -5.36 -11.26
CA LEU A 81 22.38 -5.49 -10.08
C LEU A 81 22.45 -6.94 -9.58
N GLU A 82 22.22 -7.92 -10.44
CA GLU A 82 22.28 -9.35 -10.12
C GLU A 82 23.63 -9.75 -9.51
N LYS A 83 24.73 -9.15 -10.00
CA LYS A 83 26.08 -9.35 -9.46
C LYS A 83 26.24 -8.89 -8.00
N LYS A 84 25.32 -8.04 -7.52
CA LYS A 84 25.26 -7.58 -6.12
C LYS A 84 24.19 -8.33 -5.31
N GLY A 85 23.57 -9.37 -5.87
CA GLY A 85 22.53 -10.18 -5.22
C GLY A 85 21.13 -9.56 -5.19
N GLN A 86 20.92 -8.44 -5.89
CA GLN A 86 19.59 -7.84 -6.05
C GLN A 86 18.82 -8.63 -7.10
N LEU A 87 17.79 -9.34 -6.66
CA LEU A 87 17.00 -10.28 -7.47
C LEU A 87 15.51 -10.03 -7.24
N LEU A 88 14.69 -10.45 -8.20
CA LEU A 88 13.25 -10.28 -8.19
C LEU A 88 12.54 -11.51 -7.58
N PRO A 89 11.39 -11.33 -6.91
CA PRO A 89 10.66 -12.42 -6.27
C PRO A 89 9.88 -13.23 -7.30
N LYS A 90 10.15 -14.53 -7.42
CA LYS A 90 9.39 -15.41 -8.33
C LYS A 90 7.89 -15.32 -8.07
N ASN A 91 7.11 -15.46 -9.15
CA ASN A 91 5.65 -15.46 -9.10
C ASN A 91 5.04 -14.24 -8.40
N SER A 92 5.73 -13.09 -8.47
CA SER A 92 5.22 -11.86 -7.88
C SER A 92 5.66 -10.63 -8.67
N TRP A 93 4.74 -9.67 -8.79
CA TRP A 93 5.05 -8.30 -9.19
C TRP A 93 5.77 -7.59 -8.06
N THR A 94 6.58 -6.58 -8.35
CA THR A 94 7.29 -5.79 -7.33
C THR A 94 6.62 -4.44 -7.13
N ILE A 95 6.82 -3.85 -5.96
CA ILE A 95 6.35 -2.51 -5.63
C ILE A 95 7.11 -1.50 -6.49
N HIS A 96 6.37 -0.57 -7.10
CA HIS A 96 6.91 0.70 -7.60
C HIS A 96 6.77 1.75 -6.49
N GLY A 97 5.55 2.01 -6.02
CA GLY A 97 5.32 2.94 -4.91
C GLY A 97 3.86 3.05 -4.45
N LEU A 98 3.60 4.11 -3.69
CA LEU A 98 2.29 4.57 -3.25
C LEU A 98 2.19 6.07 -3.51
N TRP A 99 1.34 6.49 -4.45
CA TRP A 99 1.35 7.87 -4.95
C TRP A 99 0.06 8.60 -4.62
N PRO A 100 0.15 9.82 -4.07
CA PRO A 100 -1.01 10.64 -3.78
C PRO A 100 -1.33 11.59 -4.95
N ASP A 101 -2.24 11.18 -5.83
CA ASP A 101 -2.77 12.05 -6.88
C ASP A 101 -3.89 12.94 -6.34
N ASN A 102 -4.03 14.12 -6.93
CA ASN A 102 -5.19 14.97 -6.73
C ASN A 102 -6.46 14.28 -7.25
N CYS A 103 -7.62 14.68 -6.74
CA CYS A 103 -8.89 14.07 -7.10
C CYS A 103 -9.30 14.25 -8.56
N ASP A 104 -8.66 15.18 -9.28
CA ASP A 104 -8.83 15.38 -10.72
C ASP A 104 -7.85 14.56 -11.58
N GLY A 105 -6.97 13.77 -10.95
CA GLY A 105 -5.93 12.97 -11.60
C GLY A 105 -4.64 13.73 -11.93
N SER A 106 -4.52 15.02 -11.57
CA SER A 106 -3.23 15.69 -11.52
C SER A 106 -2.43 15.21 -10.29
N PHE A 107 -1.16 15.57 -10.18
CA PHE A 107 -0.33 15.18 -9.04
C PHE A 107 0.70 16.24 -8.72
N GLU A 108 1.13 16.25 -7.47
CA GLU A 108 2.25 17.05 -6.98
C GLU A 108 3.49 16.18 -6.80
N GLN A 109 4.66 16.80 -6.68
CA GLN A 109 5.92 16.07 -6.48
C GLN A 109 6.92 16.90 -5.68
N TYR A 110 7.68 16.23 -4.81
CA TYR A 110 8.71 16.86 -3.96
C TYR A 110 8.18 18.05 -3.12
N CYS A 111 7.03 17.86 -2.47
CA CYS A 111 6.29 18.94 -1.81
C CYS A 111 6.92 19.42 -0.49
N ASP A 112 7.86 18.66 0.09
CA ASP A 112 8.63 19.07 1.27
C ASP A 112 10.12 18.70 1.14
N LEU A 113 10.94 19.65 0.69
CA LEU A 113 12.38 19.46 0.52
C LEU A 113 13.15 19.33 1.84
N SER A 114 12.54 19.67 2.99
CA SER A 114 13.17 19.48 4.30
C SER A 114 13.17 18.02 4.77
N ARG A 115 12.30 17.19 4.17
CA ARG A 115 12.15 15.76 4.42
C ARG A 115 12.57 14.88 3.24
N GLN A 116 13.40 15.41 2.34
CA GLN A 116 13.83 14.73 1.12
C GLN A 116 15.09 13.86 1.36
N PHE A 117 15.11 12.64 0.81
CA PHE A 117 16.15 11.61 0.93
C PHE A 117 16.60 10.99 -0.42
N ASP A 118 16.13 11.52 -1.56
CA ASP A 118 16.45 11.10 -2.92
C ASP A 118 17.86 11.57 -3.37
N PRO A 119 18.80 10.66 -3.61
CA PRO A 119 20.14 11.02 -4.07
C PRO A 119 20.19 11.39 -5.56
N THR A 120 19.16 11.08 -6.34
CA THR A 120 19.08 11.36 -7.78
C THR A 120 17.70 11.89 -8.18
N PRO A 121 17.33 13.12 -7.77
CA PRO A 121 16.02 13.68 -8.04
C PRO A 121 15.60 13.66 -9.52
N SER A 122 14.37 13.21 -9.78
CA SER A 122 13.77 13.16 -11.10
C SER A 122 12.29 13.56 -11.03
N PRO A 123 11.94 14.79 -11.48
CA PRO A 123 12.81 15.78 -12.12
C PRO A 123 13.73 16.50 -11.12
N ALA A 124 14.88 17.01 -11.59
CA ALA A 124 15.79 17.82 -10.78
C ALA A 124 15.33 19.29 -10.62
N ILE A 125 14.40 19.74 -11.46
CA ILE A 125 13.79 21.07 -11.42
C ILE A 125 12.28 20.89 -11.61
N LEU A 126 11.50 21.42 -10.67
CA LEU A 126 10.04 21.38 -10.70
C LEU A 126 9.46 22.36 -11.73
N PRO A 127 8.18 22.21 -12.12
CA PRO A 127 7.55 23.10 -13.11
C PRO A 127 7.56 24.60 -12.73
N ASP A 128 7.60 24.92 -11.44
CA ASP A 128 7.70 26.29 -10.91
C ASP A 128 9.13 26.84 -10.88
N GLY A 129 10.13 26.06 -11.31
CA GLY A 129 11.54 26.40 -11.30
C GLY A 129 12.29 26.04 -10.01
N THR A 130 11.61 25.45 -9.02
CA THR A 130 12.25 25.00 -7.78
C THR A 130 13.25 23.88 -8.07
N VAL A 131 14.49 24.04 -7.61
CA VAL A 131 15.55 23.03 -7.75
C VAL A 131 15.42 22.01 -6.63
N VAL A 132 15.37 20.72 -6.96
CA VAL A 132 15.38 19.62 -5.99
C VAL A 132 16.84 19.18 -5.77
N PRO A 133 17.44 19.49 -4.62
CA PRO A 133 18.85 19.17 -4.39
C PRO A 133 19.04 17.66 -4.18
N PRO A 134 20.07 17.05 -4.79
CA PRO A 134 20.46 15.67 -4.50
C PRO A 134 20.78 15.47 -3.03
N TYR A 135 20.18 14.45 -2.42
CA TYR A 135 20.47 14.07 -1.04
C TYR A 135 21.82 13.36 -0.93
N THR A 136 22.61 13.71 0.10
CA THR A 136 23.97 13.17 0.33
C THR A 136 24.13 12.49 1.68
N GLY A 137 23.05 12.36 2.46
CA GLY A 137 23.06 11.72 3.76
C GLY A 137 22.84 10.19 3.70
N PRO A 138 22.62 9.56 4.85
CA PRO A 138 22.38 8.11 4.92
C PRO A 138 21.05 7.72 4.27
N GLY A 139 21.03 6.57 3.59
CA GLY A 139 19.82 6.06 2.94
C GLY A 139 18.69 5.74 3.92
N VAL A 140 17.46 5.72 3.41
CA VAL A 140 16.25 5.46 4.21
C VAL A 140 16.25 4.08 4.88
N ASP A 141 16.99 3.13 4.33
CA ASP A 141 17.23 1.81 4.92
C ASP A 141 17.90 1.88 6.30
N THR A 142 18.72 2.90 6.54
CA THR A 142 19.33 3.15 7.85
C THR A 142 18.31 3.60 8.89
N PHE A 143 17.29 4.36 8.48
CA PHE A 143 16.22 4.82 9.36
C PHE A 143 15.33 3.65 9.77
N ILE A 144 14.97 2.78 8.81
CA ILE A 144 14.18 1.58 9.08
C ILE A 144 14.89 0.68 10.11
N LYS A 145 16.20 0.44 9.95
CA LYS A 145 17.01 -0.29 10.94
C LYS A 145 17.04 0.39 12.31
N ALA A 146 17.15 1.72 12.36
CA ALA A 146 17.16 2.45 13.63
C ALA A 146 15.83 2.35 14.39
N PHE A 147 14.73 2.06 13.70
CA PHE A 147 13.43 1.74 14.30
C PHE A 147 13.28 0.25 14.67
N GLY A 148 14.28 -0.59 14.41
CA GLY A 148 14.23 -2.03 14.67
C GLY A 148 13.30 -2.79 13.74
N ARG A 149 13.02 -2.25 12.55
CA ARG A 149 12.11 -2.82 11.55
C ARG A 149 12.86 -3.63 10.48
N ASP A 150 13.68 -4.57 10.94
CA ASP A 150 14.42 -5.48 10.05
C ASP A 150 13.47 -6.34 9.20
N ASP A 151 12.28 -6.66 9.72
CA ASP A 151 11.19 -7.33 9.01
C ASP A 151 10.72 -6.55 7.77
N LEU A 152 10.49 -5.24 7.94
CA LEU A 152 10.08 -4.36 6.85
C LEU A 152 11.21 -4.23 5.82
N LEU A 153 12.44 -4.04 6.29
CA LEU A 153 13.58 -3.91 5.39
C LEU A 153 13.83 -5.20 4.59
N GLU A 154 13.70 -6.38 5.20
CA GLU A 154 13.80 -7.65 4.49
C GLU A 154 12.70 -7.77 3.43
N PHE A 155 11.45 -7.45 3.79
CA PHE A 155 10.34 -7.45 2.85
C PHE A 155 10.60 -6.50 1.66
N MET A 156 11.01 -5.26 1.92
CA MET A 156 11.31 -4.28 0.87
C MET A 156 12.46 -4.76 -0.03
N ASN A 157 13.51 -5.38 0.52
CA ASN A 157 14.57 -5.97 -0.30
C ASN A 157 14.12 -7.13 -1.18
N ASN A 158 13.02 -7.81 -0.82
CA ASN A 158 12.42 -8.90 -1.56
C ASN A 158 11.41 -8.42 -2.61
N TYR A 159 10.62 -7.40 -2.31
CA TYR A 159 9.45 -7.03 -3.10
C TYR A 159 9.44 -5.59 -3.62
N TRP A 160 10.33 -4.71 -3.16
CA TRP A 160 10.46 -3.32 -3.63
C TRP A 160 11.83 -3.10 -4.25
N VAL A 161 12.06 -3.76 -5.38
CA VAL A 161 13.38 -3.90 -6.00
C VAL A 161 13.55 -2.86 -7.09
N SER A 162 14.68 -2.13 -7.05
CA SER A 162 15.03 -1.15 -8.08
C SER A 162 15.63 -1.82 -9.32
N GLN A 163 15.49 -1.17 -10.47
CA GLN A 163 16.21 -1.52 -11.70
C GLN A 163 17.38 -0.54 -11.91
N GLY A 164 18.59 -1.08 -12.08
CA GLY A 164 19.81 -0.34 -12.40
C GLY A 164 20.44 0.43 -11.24
N SER A 165 19.81 0.48 -10.06
CA SER A 165 20.31 1.23 -8.90
C SER A 165 20.06 0.47 -7.58
N PRO A 166 20.78 0.83 -6.49
CA PRO A 166 20.52 0.24 -5.17
C PRO A 166 19.09 0.55 -4.72
N ASN A 167 18.42 -0.43 -4.12
CA ASN A 167 17.05 -0.26 -3.63
C ASN A 167 16.87 0.97 -2.73
N ALA A 168 17.81 1.26 -1.84
CA ALA A 168 17.73 2.40 -0.92
C ALA A 168 17.66 3.77 -1.63
N ASN A 169 18.27 3.91 -2.81
CA ASN A 169 18.16 5.13 -3.60
C ASN A 169 16.73 5.29 -4.14
N PHE A 170 16.18 4.20 -4.65
CA PHE A 170 14.82 4.16 -5.16
C PHE A 170 13.78 4.39 -4.06
N TRP A 171 13.93 3.80 -2.89
CA TRP A 171 13.03 4.07 -1.75
C TRP A 171 13.13 5.52 -1.28
N GLY A 172 14.33 6.11 -1.31
CA GLY A 172 14.53 7.54 -1.08
C GLY A 172 13.76 8.40 -2.09
N HIS A 173 13.82 8.05 -3.38
CA HIS A 173 13.02 8.70 -4.43
C HIS A 173 11.52 8.63 -4.13
N GLU A 174 11.00 7.43 -3.88
CA GLU A 174 9.56 7.21 -3.68
C GLU A 174 9.01 7.98 -2.49
N PHE A 175 9.71 7.98 -1.35
CA PHE A 175 9.30 8.80 -0.20
C PHE A 175 9.36 10.29 -0.54
N SER A 176 10.50 10.76 -1.06
CA SER A 176 10.75 12.19 -1.22
C SER A 176 9.85 12.84 -2.24
N LYS A 177 9.55 12.11 -3.32
CA LYS A 177 8.73 12.60 -4.42
C LYS A 177 7.25 12.50 -4.11
N HIS A 178 6.80 11.41 -3.47
CA HIS A 178 5.37 11.11 -3.34
C HIS A 178 4.86 11.28 -1.91
N ALA A 179 5.50 10.69 -0.90
CA ALA A 179 5.02 10.74 0.47
C ALA A 179 5.00 12.17 1.05
N THR A 180 5.89 13.04 0.57
CA THR A 180 5.92 14.45 0.99
C THR A 180 4.72 15.26 0.50
N CYS A 181 3.94 14.73 -0.44
CA CYS A 181 2.82 15.40 -1.11
C CYS A 181 1.43 15.00 -0.59
N THR A 182 1.34 14.27 0.51
CA THR A 182 0.08 13.96 1.19
C THR A 182 0.19 14.25 2.68
N SER A 183 -0.88 14.81 3.24
CA SER A 183 -0.90 15.35 4.61
C SER A 183 -0.75 14.32 5.71
N THR A 184 -1.17 13.06 5.50
CA THR A 184 -1.22 12.08 6.58
C THR A 184 0.16 11.62 7.03
N PHE A 185 1.20 11.84 6.22
CA PHE A 185 2.61 11.64 6.59
C PHE A 185 3.29 12.92 7.09
N ASP A 186 2.57 14.04 7.22
CA ASP A 186 3.18 15.25 7.76
C ASP A 186 3.57 15.05 9.22
N VAL A 187 4.78 15.51 9.56
CA VAL A 187 5.32 15.42 10.93
C VAL A 187 4.38 16.08 11.96
N ALA A 188 3.61 17.10 11.54
CA ALA A 188 2.60 17.73 12.37
C ALA A 188 1.52 16.73 12.89
N CYS A 189 1.21 15.70 12.11
CA CYS A 189 0.23 14.66 12.46
C CYS A 189 0.72 13.66 13.51
N TYR A 190 2.03 13.63 13.77
CA TYR A 190 2.65 12.80 14.80
C TYR A 190 2.67 13.47 16.19
N GLY A 191 2.46 14.80 16.21
CA GLY A 191 2.39 15.58 17.44
C GLY A 191 3.70 15.59 18.26
N PRO A 192 3.62 15.86 19.58
CA PRO A 192 4.81 16.06 20.42
C PRO A 192 5.66 14.80 20.64
N HIS A 193 5.17 13.63 20.23
CA HIS A 193 5.85 12.35 20.39
C HIS A 193 6.52 11.86 19.12
N TYR A 194 6.57 12.69 18.06
CA TYR A 194 7.27 12.35 16.83
C TYR A 194 8.71 11.94 17.10
N ARG A 195 9.07 10.76 16.62
CA ARG A 195 10.46 10.32 16.53
C ARG A 195 10.96 10.63 15.13
N LYS A 196 12.14 11.26 15.02
CA LYS A 196 12.73 11.58 13.72
C LYS A 196 12.74 10.36 12.80
N HIS A 197 12.20 10.51 11.59
CA HIS A 197 12.00 9.48 10.55
C HIS A 197 10.88 8.46 10.80
N GLN A 198 10.00 8.68 11.78
CA GLN A 198 8.85 7.81 11.98
C GLN A 198 7.88 7.84 10.80
N ASP A 199 7.65 9.01 10.22
CA ASP A 199 6.86 9.22 9.00
C ASP A 199 7.40 8.43 7.80
N VAL A 200 8.73 8.32 7.70
CA VAL A 200 9.40 7.53 6.66
C VAL A 200 9.11 6.03 6.82
N VAL A 201 9.23 5.51 8.05
CA VAL A 201 8.96 4.09 8.33
C VAL A 201 7.48 3.76 8.10
N ASP A 202 6.59 4.62 8.58
CA ASP A 202 5.14 4.42 8.43
C ASP A 202 4.68 4.52 6.97
N PHE A 203 5.34 5.35 6.13
CA PHE A 203 5.10 5.37 4.70
C PHE A 203 5.42 4.02 4.06
N PHE A 204 6.56 3.42 4.39
CA PHE A 204 6.93 2.13 3.83
C PHE A 204 6.00 1.01 4.31
N ASP A 205 5.55 1.02 5.57
CA ASP A 205 4.51 0.11 6.04
C ASP A 205 3.19 0.31 5.28
N ALA A 206 2.78 1.57 5.04
CA ALA A 206 1.57 1.88 4.28
C ALA A 206 1.65 1.34 2.85
N VAL A 207 2.79 1.49 2.17
CA VAL A 207 3.01 0.95 0.83
C VAL A 207 2.91 -0.57 0.82
N VAL A 208 3.57 -1.24 1.77
CA VAL A 208 3.51 -2.72 1.89
C VAL A 208 2.08 -3.19 2.15
N ARG A 209 1.35 -2.52 3.05
CA ARG A 209 -0.05 -2.81 3.35
C ARG A 209 -0.94 -2.63 2.12
N ALA A 210 -0.74 -1.56 1.35
CA ALA A 210 -1.46 -1.33 0.11
C ALA A 210 -1.13 -2.42 -0.93
N TYR A 211 0.15 -2.76 -1.10
CA TYR A 211 0.61 -3.79 -2.03
C TYR A 211 -0.01 -5.17 -1.76
N HIS A 212 -0.18 -5.54 -0.49
CA HIS A 212 -0.80 -6.81 -0.13
C HIS A 212 -2.27 -6.94 -0.56
N GLN A 213 -2.98 -5.84 -0.82
CA GLN A 213 -4.35 -5.88 -1.37
C GLN A 213 -4.36 -6.34 -2.83
N TYR A 214 -3.22 -6.22 -3.52
CA TYR A 214 -3.12 -6.43 -4.95
C TYR A 214 -2.05 -7.48 -5.33
N PRO A 215 -2.27 -8.78 -5.04
CA PRO A 215 -1.42 -9.86 -5.53
C PRO A 215 -1.57 -10.08 -7.04
N THR A 216 -1.07 -9.12 -7.84
CA THR A 216 -1.26 -9.02 -9.30
C THR A 216 -0.94 -10.31 -10.04
N PHE A 217 0.18 -10.95 -9.70
CA PHE A 217 0.57 -12.23 -10.33
C PHE A 217 -0.54 -13.28 -10.18
N ASN A 218 -1.07 -13.44 -8.95
CA ASN A 218 -2.10 -14.43 -8.65
C ASN A 218 -3.44 -14.10 -9.33
N MET A 219 -3.81 -12.81 -9.38
CA MET A 219 -5.03 -12.39 -10.07
C MET A 219 -4.97 -12.70 -11.57
N LEU A 220 -3.84 -12.38 -12.22
CA LEU A 220 -3.61 -12.69 -13.63
C LEU A 220 -3.55 -14.21 -13.87
N ALA A 221 -2.80 -14.93 -13.04
CA ALA A 221 -2.63 -16.38 -13.17
C ALA A 221 -3.96 -17.15 -13.01
N THR A 222 -4.86 -16.67 -12.14
CA THR A 222 -6.22 -17.25 -11.98
C THR A 222 -7.03 -17.17 -13.28
N ALA A 223 -6.78 -16.17 -14.12
CA ALA A 223 -7.37 -16.02 -15.44
C ALA A 223 -6.57 -16.73 -16.56
N GLY A 224 -5.55 -17.52 -16.21
CA GLY A 224 -4.66 -18.17 -17.17
C GLY A 224 -3.63 -17.24 -17.82
N ILE A 225 -3.45 -16.03 -17.28
CA ILE A 225 -2.47 -15.05 -17.77
C ILE A 225 -1.19 -15.20 -16.94
N THR A 226 -0.14 -15.71 -17.56
CA THR A 226 1.16 -15.96 -16.91
C THR A 226 2.29 -15.46 -17.80
N PRO A 227 3.47 -15.20 -17.24
CA PRO A 227 4.62 -14.81 -18.05
C PRO A 227 4.93 -15.84 -19.13
N SER A 228 5.18 -15.38 -20.36
CA SER A 228 5.54 -16.22 -21.50
C SER A 228 6.33 -15.43 -22.53
N ASN A 229 7.36 -16.05 -23.10
CA ASN A 229 8.12 -15.47 -24.21
C ASN A 229 7.46 -15.65 -25.58
N THR A 230 6.35 -16.40 -25.67
CA THR A 230 5.68 -16.72 -26.94
C THR A 230 4.21 -16.29 -26.99
N THR A 231 3.54 -16.23 -25.84
CA THR A 231 2.13 -15.85 -25.75
C THR A 231 1.97 -14.33 -25.69
N THR A 232 0.91 -13.83 -26.32
CA THR A 232 0.49 -12.43 -26.19
C THR A 232 -0.93 -12.33 -25.68
N TYR A 233 -1.24 -11.22 -25.03
CA TYR A 233 -2.54 -10.90 -24.44
C TYR A 233 -3.13 -9.64 -25.08
N THR A 234 -4.44 -9.47 -24.91
CA THR A 234 -5.12 -8.20 -25.18
C THR A 234 -5.21 -7.37 -23.90
N LEU A 235 -5.31 -6.04 -24.06
CA LEU A 235 -5.52 -5.15 -22.91
C LEU A 235 -6.81 -5.51 -22.15
N SER A 236 -7.86 -5.88 -22.88
CA SER A 236 -9.14 -6.29 -22.30
C SER A 236 -9.03 -7.57 -21.46
N GLN A 237 -8.21 -8.55 -21.86
CA GLN A 237 -7.97 -9.74 -21.06
C GLN A 237 -7.30 -9.39 -19.72
N LEU A 238 -6.27 -8.55 -19.76
CA LEU A 238 -5.56 -8.10 -18.56
C LEU A 238 -6.50 -7.32 -17.62
N GLN A 239 -7.21 -6.33 -18.14
CA GLN A 239 -8.12 -5.50 -17.34
C GLN A 239 -9.29 -6.29 -16.77
N ASN A 240 -9.88 -7.21 -17.54
CA ASN A 240 -10.98 -8.04 -17.05
C ASN A 240 -10.53 -9.02 -15.95
N ALA A 241 -9.31 -9.57 -16.05
CA ALA A 241 -8.76 -10.46 -15.03
C ALA A 241 -8.64 -9.75 -13.67
N ILE A 242 -8.13 -8.51 -13.67
CA ILE A 242 -8.03 -7.71 -12.45
C ILE A 242 -9.41 -7.25 -11.97
N LYS A 243 -10.25 -6.71 -12.86
CA LYS A 243 -11.59 -6.21 -12.51
C LYS A 243 -12.46 -7.29 -11.88
N ALA A 244 -12.34 -8.54 -12.30
CA ALA A 244 -13.08 -9.66 -11.72
C ALA A 244 -12.76 -9.91 -10.23
N GLN A 245 -11.57 -9.49 -9.78
CA GLN A 245 -11.10 -9.68 -8.39
C GLN A 245 -11.24 -8.40 -7.55
N THR A 246 -11.02 -7.22 -8.15
CA THR A 246 -11.00 -5.95 -7.43
C THR A 246 -12.27 -5.12 -7.59
N GLY A 247 -13.11 -5.44 -8.58
CA GLY A 247 -14.28 -4.63 -8.97
C GLY A 247 -13.96 -3.44 -9.87
N SER A 248 -12.68 -3.12 -10.10
CA SER A 248 -12.25 -1.90 -10.80
C SER A 248 -11.20 -2.17 -11.88
N ILE A 249 -11.19 -1.31 -12.90
CA ILE A 249 -10.25 -1.38 -14.01
C ILE A 249 -8.95 -0.67 -13.62
N PRO A 250 -7.80 -1.37 -13.54
CA PRO A 250 -6.51 -0.73 -13.27
C PRO A 250 -5.96 -0.03 -14.52
N PHE A 251 -4.93 0.80 -14.32
CA PHE A 251 -4.02 1.17 -15.39
C PHE A 251 -3.04 0.02 -15.65
N PHE A 252 -2.81 -0.31 -16.92
CA PHE A 252 -1.68 -1.13 -17.33
C PHE A 252 -0.71 -0.30 -18.15
N GLY A 253 0.56 -0.35 -17.79
CA GLY A 253 1.64 0.34 -18.49
C GLY A 253 2.44 -0.63 -19.36
N CYS A 254 2.70 -0.25 -20.60
CA CYS A 254 3.57 -0.98 -21.49
C CYS A 254 4.69 -0.10 -22.06
N THR A 255 5.84 -0.70 -22.26
CA THR A 255 6.98 -0.14 -23.00
C THR A 255 6.99 -0.64 -24.44
N THR A 256 7.99 -0.21 -25.22
CA THR A 256 8.23 -0.63 -26.61
C THR A 256 6.97 -0.53 -27.47
N ASN A 257 6.52 0.71 -27.71
CA ASN A 257 5.32 1.03 -28.49
C ASN A 257 4.05 0.33 -27.97
N GLY A 258 3.92 0.19 -26.65
CA GLY A 258 2.73 -0.37 -26.02
C GLY A 258 2.63 -1.90 -26.04
N THR A 259 3.74 -2.62 -26.27
CA THR A 259 3.70 -4.08 -26.47
C THR A 259 4.38 -4.91 -25.39
N ILE A 260 5.22 -4.33 -24.52
CA ILE A 260 5.85 -5.06 -23.41
C ILE A 260 5.23 -4.57 -22.11
N LEU A 261 4.51 -5.44 -21.42
CA LEU A 261 3.88 -5.12 -20.15
C LEU A 261 4.96 -4.84 -19.08
N SER A 262 4.86 -3.70 -18.40
CA SER A 262 5.84 -3.27 -17.41
C SER A 262 5.24 -2.78 -16.10
N GLU A 263 4.01 -2.26 -16.10
CA GLU A 263 3.41 -1.65 -14.91
C GLU A 263 1.93 -1.98 -14.75
N VAL A 264 1.47 -1.94 -13.50
CA VAL A 264 0.05 -1.87 -13.16
C VAL A 264 -0.16 -0.87 -12.03
N TRP A 265 -1.16 -0.01 -12.12
CA TRP A 265 -1.51 0.95 -11.07
C TRP A 265 -2.96 0.75 -10.63
N TYR A 266 -3.13 0.64 -9.31
CA TYR A 266 -4.42 0.47 -8.65
C TYR A 266 -4.83 1.76 -7.95
N PHE A 267 -5.98 2.30 -8.31
CA PHE A 267 -6.46 3.58 -7.81
C PHE A 267 -7.43 3.37 -6.66
N SER A 268 -7.31 4.17 -5.61
CA SER A 268 -8.20 4.08 -4.45
C SER A 268 -8.52 5.42 -3.85
N HIS A 269 -9.74 5.54 -3.32
CA HIS A 269 -10.04 6.53 -2.30
C HIS A 269 -9.77 5.92 -0.91
N VAL A 270 -9.39 6.74 0.05
CA VAL A 270 -9.01 6.31 1.40
C VAL A 270 -10.03 6.80 2.41
N HIS A 271 -10.52 5.90 3.25
CA HIS A 271 -11.28 6.24 4.45
C HIS A 271 -10.33 6.20 5.65
N GLY A 272 -10.11 7.35 6.29
CA GLY A 272 -9.06 7.53 7.29
C GLY A 272 -7.72 7.88 6.63
N THR A 273 -6.63 7.27 7.09
CA THR A 273 -5.28 7.58 6.62
C THR A 273 -4.65 6.47 5.77
N GLU A 274 -3.61 6.76 5.01
CA GLU A 274 -2.86 5.77 4.23
C GLU A 274 -2.19 4.72 5.12
N GLN A 275 -1.82 5.06 6.36
CA GLN A 275 -1.18 4.12 7.29
C GLN A 275 -2.15 3.03 7.77
N PHE A 276 -3.39 3.39 8.14
CA PHE A 276 -4.29 2.49 8.87
C PHE A 276 -5.73 2.44 8.33
N GLY A 277 -6.08 3.34 7.42
CA GLY A 277 -7.40 3.47 6.83
C GLY A 277 -7.74 2.37 5.82
N SER A 278 -8.96 2.42 5.31
CA SER A 278 -9.46 1.48 4.30
C SER A 278 -9.33 2.06 2.90
N TYR A 279 -8.87 1.25 1.95
CA TYR A 279 -8.83 1.63 0.54
C TYR A 279 -10.09 1.14 -0.16
N LYS A 280 -10.79 2.05 -0.81
CA LYS A 280 -11.88 1.75 -1.74
C LYS A 280 -11.32 1.85 -3.15
N THR A 281 -11.11 0.71 -3.80
CA THR A 281 -10.60 0.66 -5.16
C THR A 281 -11.61 1.30 -6.13
N VAL A 282 -11.09 2.10 -7.07
CA VAL A 282 -11.86 2.79 -8.11
C VAL A 282 -11.24 2.54 -9.48
N ASP A 283 -12.01 2.80 -10.54
CA ASP A 283 -11.48 2.71 -11.90
C ASP A 283 -10.35 3.71 -12.12
N SER A 284 -9.35 3.33 -12.92
CA SER A 284 -8.25 4.20 -13.31
C SER A 284 -8.73 5.49 -13.94
N THR A 285 -8.22 6.63 -13.46
CA THR A 285 -8.41 7.95 -14.07
C THR A 285 -7.51 8.18 -15.28
N THR A 286 -6.50 7.32 -15.45
CA THR A 286 -5.52 7.41 -16.54
C THR A 286 -5.70 6.28 -17.55
N LYS A 287 -5.54 6.57 -18.84
CA LYS A 287 -5.62 5.57 -19.92
C LYS A 287 -4.35 4.73 -19.97
N SER A 288 -4.50 3.42 -20.18
CA SER A 288 -3.38 2.50 -20.39
C SER A 288 -2.46 2.96 -21.53
N SER A 289 -1.15 2.74 -21.38
CA SER A 289 -0.17 2.94 -22.45
C SER A 289 0.04 1.69 -23.32
N CYS A 290 -0.63 0.59 -23.02
CA CYS A 290 -0.59 -0.64 -23.80
C CYS A 290 -1.45 -0.56 -25.06
N GLY A 291 -0.99 -1.22 -26.12
CA GLY A 291 -1.78 -1.47 -27.32
C GLY A 291 -2.96 -2.39 -27.03
N ALA A 292 -3.99 -2.37 -27.87
CA ALA A 292 -5.19 -3.17 -27.66
C ALA A 292 -4.91 -4.70 -27.70
N THR A 293 -3.91 -5.12 -28.48
CA THR A 293 -3.52 -6.52 -28.72
C THR A 293 -2.00 -6.66 -28.77
N GLY A 294 -1.50 -7.90 -28.73
CA GLY A 294 -0.07 -8.19 -28.90
C GLY A 294 0.79 -7.86 -27.68
N ILE A 295 0.18 -7.67 -26.51
CA ILE A 295 0.90 -7.37 -25.26
C ILE A 295 1.65 -8.61 -24.80
N ARG A 296 2.95 -8.48 -24.57
CA ARG A 296 3.82 -9.52 -24.05
C ARG A 296 4.04 -9.32 -22.56
N TYR A 297 3.63 -10.30 -21.78
CA TYR A 297 3.96 -10.44 -20.36
C TYR A 297 5.15 -11.39 -20.29
N LEU A 298 6.37 -10.86 -20.29
CA LEU A 298 7.59 -11.64 -20.54
C LEU A 298 8.05 -12.41 -19.29
N GLU A 299 8.65 -13.58 -19.50
CA GLU A 299 9.34 -14.31 -18.42
C GLU A 299 10.55 -13.52 -17.93
N ARG A 300 10.86 -13.64 -16.63
CA ARG A 300 12.06 -13.04 -16.07
C ARG A 300 13.30 -13.80 -16.54
N THR A 301 14.43 -13.10 -16.57
CA THR A 301 15.73 -13.74 -16.74
C THR A 301 15.97 -14.66 -15.56
N HIS A 302 16.28 -15.94 -15.82
CA HIS A 302 16.42 -16.95 -14.76
C HIS A 302 17.46 -16.57 -13.68
N THR A 303 18.52 -15.85 -14.05
CA THR A 303 19.55 -15.38 -13.12
C THR A 303 19.16 -14.14 -12.33
N SER A 304 18.01 -13.53 -12.64
CA SER A 304 17.51 -12.29 -12.02
C SER A 304 16.34 -12.52 -11.07
N GLU A 305 15.98 -13.78 -10.79
CA GLU A 305 14.87 -14.15 -9.93
C GLU A 305 15.30 -15.06 -8.77
N ARG A 306 14.56 -15.01 -7.66
CA ARG A 306 14.75 -15.88 -6.49
C ARG A 306 13.42 -16.32 -5.89
N GLU A 307 13.44 -17.47 -5.22
CA GLU A 307 12.36 -17.80 -4.29
C GLU A 307 12.44 -16.87 -3.08
N VAL A 308 11.29 -16.37 -2.67
CA VAL A 308 11.09 -15.56 -1.46
C VAL A 308 10.03 -16.26 -0.63
N ARG A 309 10.23 -16.32 0.69
CA ARG A 309 9.31 -16.98 1.62
C ARG A 309 8.37 -15.96 2.24
#